data_AF-A0A9E5FM65-F1
#
_entry.id   AF-A0A9E5FM65-F1
#
_cell.length_a   1.000
_cell.length_b   1.000
_cell.length_c   1.000
_cell.angle_alpha   90.00
_cell.angle_beta   90.00
_cell.angle_gamma   90.00
#
_symmetry.space_group_name_H-M   'P 1'
#
loop_
_entity.id
_entity.type
_entity.pdbx_description
1 polymer ?
#
loop_
_entity_poly.entity_id
_entity_poly.type
_entity_poly.pdbx_seq_one_letter_code
_entity_poly.pdbx_strand_id
1 'polypeptide(L)'
;MPFLQSNLNLVKIELCVSSIEAILAAVDLNFDRIEICANLEQGGLTPSSGFIQTALSHNIETHVLIRPRTGGFVYTPKEIELILAEIEEVSKLDVKGIVVGVLDERMRLNHDALKEIRSVWGERDITFHRAFDDLIEWKQELSWLMDQGFSRVLSSGVSRSIENGIPNLAEMKKHASGKIEIMAGGGINLANIGPILKNAKPDAIHFSGTAKKSVDPDSLFSENRLVFDSSKASKLLQSCRNFM
;
A
#
# COMPACT_ATOMS: atom_id res chain seq x y z
N MET A 1 14.55 36.74 16.44
CA MET A 1 14.91 35.84 15.33
C MET A 1 13.93 34.69 15.35
N PRO A 2 13.06 34.54 14.34
CA PRO A 2 12.09 33.45 14.32
C PRO A 2 12.84 32.12 14.11
N PHE A 3 12.55 31.15 14.97
CA PHE A 3 12.99 29.78 14.84
C PHE A 3 12.55 29.25 13.47
N LEU A 4 13.52 28.87 12.63
CA LEU A 4 13.27 27.96 11.53
C LEU A 4 12.78 26.64 12.15
N GLN A 5 11.47 26.41 12.12
CA GLN A 5 10.94 25.05 12.17
C GLN A 5 11.56 24.32 10.98
N SER A 6 12.54 23.46 11.25
CA SER A 6 12.93 22.44 10.30
C SER A 6 11.66 21.61 10.04
N ASN A 7 11.08 21.74 8.86
CA ASN A 7 10.12 20.78 8.34
C ASN A 7 10.86 19.45 8.16
N LEU A 8 11.06 18.72 9.26
CA LEU A 8 11.35 17.30 9.22
C LEU A 8 10.08 16.68 8.64
N ASN A 9 10.09 16.34 7.35
CA ASN A 9 9.07 15.48 6.78
C ASN A 9 9.15 14.15 7.53
N LEU A 10 8.32 14.01 8.56
CA LEU A 10 8.13 12.76 9.27
C LEU A 10 7.62 11.73 8.26
N VAL A 11 8.32 10.61 8.15
CA VAL A 11 7.94 9.47 7.33
C VAL A 11 6.56 9.00 7.75
N LYS A 12 5.63 8.96 6.80
CA LYS A 12 4.25 8.49 7.04
C LYS A 12 4.22 6.99 7.24
N ILE A 13 3.31 6.51 8.08
CA ILE A 13 3.23 5.09 8.42
C ILE A 13 1.82 4.58 8.13
N GLU A 14 1.75 3.66 7.17
CA GLU A 14 0.53 3.01 6.74
C GLU A 14 0.49 1.56 7.24
N LEU A 15 -0.62 1.18 7.86
CA LEU A 15 -0.89 -0.22 8.24
C LEU A 15 -1.81 -0.88 7.21
N CYS A 16 -1.36 -1.99 6.63
CA CYS A 16 -2.21 -2.88 5.84
C CYS A 16 -3.08 -3.71 6.79
N VAL A 17 -4.40 -3.56 6.70
CA VAL A 17 -5.36 -4.15 7.64
C VAL A 17 -6.32 -5.12 6.94
N SER A 18 -6.51 -6.28 7.55
CA SER A 18 -7.46 -7.31 7.10
C SER A 18 -8.32 -7.87 8.26
N SER A 19 -8.34 -7.18 9.40
CA SER A 19 -9.17 -7.51 10.57
C SER A 19 -9.59 -6.25 11.33
N ILE A 20 -10.70 -6.35 12.08
CA ILE A 20 -11.17 -5.27 12.96
C ILE A 20 -10.14 -4.96 14.05
N GLU A 21 -9.48 -5.99 14.59
CA GLU A 21 -8.41 -5.84 15.58
C GLU A 21 -7.27 -4.93 15.05
N ALA A 22 -6.87 -5.10 13.79
CA ALA A 22 -5.83 -4.27 13.19
C ALA A 22 -6.30 -2.82 12.96
N ILE A 23 -7.58 -2.59 12.63
CA ILE A 23 -8.16 -1.25 12.52
C ILE A 23 -8.12 -0.54 13.87
N LEU A 24 -8.60 -1.19 14.93
CA LEU A 24 -8.60 -0.64 16.29
C LEU A 24 -7.18 -0.30 16.74
N ALA A 25 -6.24 -1.23 16.51
CA ALA A 25 -4.83 -0.99 16.83
C ALA A 25 -4.22 0.17 16.02
N ALA A 26 -4.61 0.35 14.75
CA ALA A 26 -4.15 1.48 13.94
C ALA A 26 -4.58 2.82 14.55
N VAL A 27 -5.81 2.89 15.05
CA VAL A 27 -6.37 4.07 15.74
C VAL A 27 -5.65 4.30 17.06
N ASP A 28 -5.58 3.27 17.93
CA ASP A 28 -4.99 3.38 19.27
C ASP A 28 -3.50 3.77 19.22
N LEU A 29 -2.77 3.26 18.22
CA LEU A 29 -1.36 3.54 18.03
C LEU A 29 -1.09 4.81 17.20
N ASN A 30 -2.13 5.48 16.72
CA ASN A 30 -2.07 6.69 15.89
C ASN A 30 -1.27 6.50 14.59
N PHE A 31 -1.59 5.47 13.82
CA PHE A 31 -1.08 5.35 12.44
C PHE A 31 -1.58 6.52 11.59
N ASP A 32 -0.79 6.95 10.61
CA ASP A 32 -1.20 8.04 9.72
C ASP A 32 -2.34 7.60 8.79
N ARG A 33 -2.35 6.32 8.40
CA ARG A 33 -3.28 5.77 7.41
C ARG A 33 -3.41 4.25 7.55
N ILE A 34 -4.53 3.72 7.06
CA ILE A 34 -4.68 2.29 6.76
C ILE A 34 -4.94 2.03 5.28
N GLU A 35 -4.38 0.93 4.78
CA GLU A 35 -4.85 0.28 3.55
C GLU A 35 -5.72 -0.92 3.97
N ILE A 36 -6.98 -0.92 3.57
CA ILE A 36 -7.91 -2.02 3.87
C ILE A 36 -7.93 -3.04 2.73
N CYS A 37 -7.78 -4.33 3.07
CA CYS A 37 -7.83 -5.44 2.13
C CYS A 37 -8.47 -6.70 2.72
N ALA A 38 -8.87 -7.62 1.85
CA ALA A 38 -9.18 -9.00 2.19
C ALA A 38 -8.02 -9.94 1.81
N ASN A 39 -7.98 -11.16 2.34
CA ASN A 39 -7.04 -12.23 1.91
C ASN A 39 -5.57 -11.79 1.84
N LEU A 40 -5.08 -11.18 2.92
CA LEU A 40 -3.72 -10.64 3.02
C LEU A 40 -2.64 -11.69 2.74
N GLU A 41 -2.89 -12.96 3.07
CA GLU A 41 -2.02 -14.11 2.81
C GLU A 41 -1.68 -14.27 1.32
N GLN A 42 -2.54 -13.76 0.43
CA GLN A 42 -2.40 -13.80 -1.02
C GLN A 42 -2.03 -12.43 -1.62
N GLY A 43 -1.53 -11.51 -0.78
CA GLY A 43 -1.14 -10.17 -1.17
C GLY A 43 -2.30 -9.16 -1.26
N GLY A 44 -3.46 -9.48 -0.64
CA GLY A 44 -4.60 -8.57 -0.59
C GLY A 44 -5.54 -8.70 -1.79
N LEU A 45 -6.84 -8.55 -1.54
CA LEU A 45 -7.93 -8.45 -2.51
C LEU A 45 -8.89 -7.32 -2.11
N THR A 46 -9.78 -6.94 -3.03
CA THR A 46 -10.85 -5.97 -2.75
C THR A 46 -11.67 -6.41 -1.52
N PRO A 47 -11.74 -5.59 -0.45
CA PRO A 47 -12.52 -5.92 0.74
C PRO A 47 -14.02 -5.70 0.53
N SER A 48 -14.84 -6.30 1.39
CA SER A 48 -16.29 -6.07 1.35
C SER A 48 -16.66 -4.65 1.80
N SER A 49 -17.76 -4.12 1.26
CA SER A 49 -18.28 -2.79 1.62
C SER A 49 -18.58 -2.64 3.11
N GLY A 50 -19.04 -3.71 3.77
CA GLY A 50 -19.25 -3.72 5.22
C GLY A 50 -17.95 -3.54 6.00
N PHE A 51 -16.85 -4.14 5.54
CA PHE A 51 -15.55 -3.99 6.20
C PHE A 51 -14.96 -2.58 6.00
N ILE A 52 -15.14 -2.00 4.80
CA ILE A 52 -14.79 -0.59 4.53
C ILE A 52 -15.56 0.36 5.45
N GLN A 53 -16.88 0.18 5.59
CA GLN A 53 -17.70 1.02 6.48
C GLN A 53 -17.28 0.91 7.94
N THR A 54 -16.92 -0.30 8.41
CA THR A 54 -16.36 -0.48 9.76
C THR A 54 -15.10 0.37 9.95
N ALA A 55 -14.16 0.36 9.00
CA ALA A 55 -12.96 1.19 9.08
C ALA A 55 -13.28 2.69 9.13
N LEU A 56 -14.18 3.16 8.26
CA LEU A 56 -14.59 4.57 8.21
C LEU A 56 -15.23 5.05 9.52
N SER A 57 -15.93 4.18 10.26
CA SER A 57 -16.53 4.52 11.55
C SER A 57 -15.52 4.92 12.64
N HIS A 58 -14.23 4.64 12.43
CA HIS A 58 -13.15 4.99 13.35
C HIS A 58 -12.38 6.29 12.98
N ASN A 59 -12.80 7.03 11.95
CA ASN A 59 -12.20 8.30 11.52
C ASN A 59 -10.68 8.25 11.25
N ILE A 60 -10.16 7.11 10.82
CA ILE A 60 -8.78 6.96 10.35
C ILE A 60 -8.72 7.13 8.83
N GLU A 61 -7.68 7.77 8.31
CA GLU A 61 -7.48 7.90 6.86
C GLU A 61 -7.46 6.50 6.23
N THR A 62 -8.41 6.24 5.34
CA THR A 62 -8.65 4.90 4.79
C THR A 62 -8.47 4.91 3.28
N HIS A 63 -7.60 4.02 2.80
CA HIS A 63 -7.44 3.72 1.38
C HIS A 63 -7.86 2.27 1.12
N VAL A 64 -8.57 2.03 0.02
CA VAL A 64 -9.14 0.70 -0.29
C VAL A 64 -8.37 0.04 -1.41
N LEU A 65 -7.87 -1.18 -1.17
CA LEU A 65 -7.31 -2.00 -2.24
C LEU A 65 -8.41 -2.41 -3.22
N ILE A 66 -8.21 -2.16 -4.52
CA ILE A 66 -9.03 -2.68 -5.60
C ILE A 66 -8.19 -3.69 -6.38
N ARG A 67 -8.47 -4.97 -6.14
CA ARG A 67 -7.78 -6.10 -6.74
C ARG A 67 -8.73 -7.30 -6.80
N PRO A 68 -9.24 -7.65 -8.00
CA PRO A 68 -10.36 -8.60 -8.12
C PRO A 68 -9.95 -10.06 -7.91
N ARG A 69 -8.66 -10.39 -8.08
CA ARG A 69 -8.14 -11.76 -7.91
C ARG A 69 -6.66 -11.80 -7.56
N THR A 70 -6.23 -12.98 -7.10
CA THR A 70 -4.82 -13.30 -6.85
C THR A 70 -4.06 -13.58 -8.15
N GLY A 71 -2.73 -13.53 -8.06
CA GLY A 71 -1.81 -13.90 -9.15
C GLY A 71 -1.68 -12.85 -10.25
N GLY A 72 -0.50 -12.23 -10.38
CA GLY A 72 -0.21 -11.25 -11.43
C GLY A 72 -1.13 -10.01 -11.45
N PHE A 73 -0.91 -9.16 -12.44
CA PHE A 73 -1.60 -7.87 -12.59
C PHE A 73 -1.98 -7.55 -14.05
N VAL A 74 -1.83 -8.53 -14.95
CA VAL A 74 -2.38 -8.47 -16.30
C VAL A 74 -3.80 -9.01 -16.23
N TYR A 75 -4.77 -8.14 -16.48
CA TYR A 75 -6.19 -8.44 -16.37
C TYR A 75 -6.84 -8.55 -17.74
N THR A 76 -7.82 -9.44 -17.84
CA THR A 76 -8.67 -9.51 -19.03
C THR A 76 -9.57 -8.28 -19.12
N PRO A 77 -10.13 -7.93 -20.29
CA PRO A 77 -11.07 -6.81 -20.41
C PRO A 77 -12.25 -6.89 -19.42
N LYS A 78 -12.77 -8.10 -19.16
CA LYS A 78 -13.86 -8.30 -18.19
C LYS A 78 -13.44 -8.10 -16.74
N GLU A 79 -12.18 -8.35 -16.42
CA GLU A 79 -11.63 -8.04 -15.11
C GLU A 79 -11.39 -6.54 -14.94
N ILE A 80 -11.04 -5.82 -16.01
CA ILE A 80 -10.98 -4.35 -15.99
C ILE A 80 -12.38 -3.76 -15.78
N GLU A 81 -13.41 -4.25 -16.48
CA GLU A 81 -14.81 -3.84 -16.24
C GLU A 81 -15.21 -4.05 -14.77
N LEU A 82 -14.82 -5.18 -14.16
CA LEU A 82 -15.06 -5.45 -12.75
C LEU A 82 -14.32 -4.45 -11.83
N ILE A 83 -13.05 -4.16 -12.10
CA ILE A 83 -12.26 -3.17 -11.34
C ILE A 83 -12.94 -1.80 -11.36
N LEU A 84 -13.42 -1.35 -12.53
CA LEU A 84 -14.12 -0.07 -12.67
C LEU A 84 -15.42 -0.07 -11.87
N ALA A 85 -16.20 -1.16 -11.92
CA ALA A 85 -17.42 -1.29 -11.12
C ALA A 85 -17.13 -1.27 -9.60
N GLU A 86 -16.06 -1.93 -9.15
CA GLU A 86 -15.64 -1.88 -7.74
C GLU A 86 -15.24 -0.45 -7.32
N ILE A 87 -14.54 0.28 -8.18
CA ILE A 87 -14.19 1.70 -7.95
C ILE A 87 -15.45 2.56 -7.86
N GLU A 88 -16.44 2.33 -8.73
CA GLU A 88 -17.72 3.06 -8.67
C GLU A 88 -18.45 2.81 -7.35
N GLU A 89 -18.48 1.58 -6.83
CA GLU A 89 -19.08 1.31 -5.52
C GLU A 89 -18.30 1.97 -4.37
N VAL A 90 -16.97 1.88 -4.39
CA VAL A 90 -16.12 2.53 -3.39
C VAL A 90 -16.21 4.06 -3.46
N SER A 91 -16.48 4.62 -4.64
CA SER A 91 -16.63 6.06 -4.86
C SER A 91 -17.78 6.69 -4.06
N LYS A 92 -18.78 5.87 -3.70
CA LYS A 92 -19.96 6.26 -2.91
C LYS A 92 -19.66 6.33 -1.41
N LEU A 93 -18.51 5.84 -0.98
CA LEU A 93 -18.05 5.85 0.41
C LEU A 93 -17.05 6.98 0.63
N ASP A 94 -16.96 7.48 1.86
CA ASP A 94 -16.05 8.58 2.25
C ASP A 94 -14.61 8.09 2.49
N VAL A 95 -14.08 7.30 1.56
CA VAL A 95 -12.68 6.85 1.61
C VAL A 95 -11.78 7.92 0.99
N LYS A 96 -10.56 8.04 1.52
CA LYS A 96 -9.60 9.05 1.07
C LYS A 96 -9.00 8.73 -0.29
N GLY A 97 -8.76 7.44 -0.55
CA GLY A 97 -8.09 6.98 -1.76
C GLY A 97 -8.38 5.52 -2.09
N ILE A 98 -7.94 5.12 -3.28
CA ILE A 98 -7.91 3.72 -3.71
C ILE A 98 -6.48 3.29 -3.97
N VAL A 99 -6.25 1.98 -3.87
CA VAL A 99 -4.96 1.34 -4.18
C VAL A 99 -5.17 0.37 -5.33
N VAL A 100 -4.46 0.55 -6.43
CA VAL A 100 -4.68 -0.19 -7.68
C VAL A 100 -3.36 -0.56 -8.34
N GLY A 101 -3.38 -1.49 -9.29
CA GLY A 101 -2.33 -1.56 -10.29
C GLY A 101 -2.64 -2.56 -11.38
N VAL A 102 -2.44 -2.12 -12.62
CA VAL A 102 -2.79 -2.86 -13.83
C VAL A 102 -1.61 -2.80 -14.78
N LEU A 103 -1.19 -3.97 -15.26
CA LEU A 103 -0.09 -4.13 -16.20
C LEU A 103 -0.59 -4.65 -17.55
N ASP A 104 0.19 -4.40 -18.60
CA ASP A 104 0.03 -5.03 -19.91
C ASP A 104 0.82 -6.36 -19.99
N GLU A 105 0.61 -7.12 -21.07
CA GLU A 105 1.31 -8.40 -21.31
C GLU A 105 2.84 -8.26 -21.45
N ARG A 106 3.36 -7.04 -21.55
CA ARG A 106 4.78 -6.71 -21.66
C ARG A 106 5.36 -6.23 -20.33
N MET A 107 4.62 -6.38 -19.22
CA MET A 107 5.02 -5.95 -17.88
C MET A 107 5.33 -4.45 -17.82
N ARG A 108 4.51 -3.67 -18.54
CA ARG A 108 4.44 -2.22 -18.48
C ARG A 108 3.11 -1.79 -17.90
N LEU A 109 2.96 -0.50 -17.58
CA LEU A 109 1.66 -0.01 -17.13
C LEU A 109 0.62 -0.15 -18.25
N ASN A 110 -0.57 -0.64 -17.92
CA ASN A 110 -1.70 -0.55 -18.84
C ASN A 110 -2.24 0.88 -18.81
N HIS A 111 -1.69 1.77 -19.64
CA HIS A 111 -2.02 3.19 -19.63
C HIS A 111 -3.50 3.47 -19.91
N ASP A 112 -4.15 2.68 -20.77
CA ASP A 112 -5.55 2.88 -21.12
C ASP A 112 -6.45 2.56 -19.92
N ALA A 113 -6.28 1.39 -19.29
CA ALA A 113 -7.04 1.02 -18.10
C ALA A 113 -6.79 1.99 -16.93
N LEU A 114 -5.55 2.44 -16.72
CA LEU A 114 -5.22 3.38 -15.64
C LEU A 114 -5.80 4.78 -15.87
N LYS A 115 -5.92 5.23 -17.13
CA LYS A 115 -6.63 6.48 -17.46
C LYS A 115 -8.14 6.36 -17.20
N GLU A 116 -8.74 5.22 -17.53
CA GLU A 116 -10.15 4.95 -17.20
C GLU A 116 -10.38 4.96 -15.68
N ILE A 117 -9.52 4.28 -14.92
CA ILE A 117 -9.53 4.31 -13.45
C ILE A 117 -9.43 5.74 -12.92
N ARG A 118 -8.48 6.54 -13.43
CA ARG A 118 -8.32 7.94 -13.03
C ARG A 118 -9.59 8.75 -13.32
N SER A 119 -10.17 8.58 -14.51
CA SER A 119 -11.39 9.27 -14.94
C SER A 119 -12.59 8.95 -14.03
N VAL A 120 -12.77 7.68 -13.64
CA VAL A 120 -13.87 7.27 -12.74
C VAL A 120 -13.61 7.73 -11.31
N TRP A 121 -12.37 7.66 -10.83
CA TRP A 121 -12.04 7.99 -9.44
C TRP A 121 -12.03 9.50 -9.15
N GLY A 122 -11.76 10.34 -10.16
CA GLY A 122 -11.81 11.80 -10.07
C GLY A 122 -10.43 12.42 -9.81
N GLU A 123 -10.30 13.27 -8.78
CA GLU A 123 -9.00 13.84 -8.35
C GLU A 123 -8.54 13.30 -6.98
N ARG A 124 -9.29 12.34 -6.42
CA ARG A 124 -8.95 11.68 -5.14
C ARG A 124 -7.68 10.86 -5.24
N ASP A 125 -7.10 10.53 -4.09
CA ASP A 125 -5.79 9.88 -4.01
C ASP A 125 -5.81 8.50 -4.67
N ILE A 126 -4.77 8.22 -5.45
CA ILE A 126 -4.48 6.87 -5.97
C ILE A 126 -3.08 6.46 -5.54
N THR A 127 -2.99 5.28 -4.94
CA THR A 127 -1.72 4.59 -4.75
C THR A 127 -1.57 3.50 -5.81
N PHE A 128 -0.48 3.52 -6.58
CA PHE A 128 -0.12 2.39 -7.43
C PHE A 128 0.62 1.34 -6.61
N HIS A 129 0.04 0.15 -6.48
CA HIS A 129 0.54 -0.88 -5.58
C HIS A 129 1.75 -1.65 -6.13
N ARG A 130 2.12 -2.75 -5.47
CA ARG A 130 3.30 -3.57 -5.78
C ARG A 130 3.34 -4.25 -7.16
N ALA A 131 2.31 -4.12 -7.99
CA ALA A 131 2.48 -4.33 -9.43
C ALA A 131 3.65 -3.52 -10.01
N PHE A 132 4.01 -2.41 -9.36
CA PHE A 132 5.19 -1.62 -9.71
C PHE A 132 6.48 -2.44 -9.69
N ASP A 133 6.58 -3.40 -8.77
CA ASP A 133 7.78 -4.23 -8.60
C ASP A 133 7.99 -5.24 -9.73
N ASP A 134 6.99 -5.42 -10.61
CA ASP A 134 7.07 -6.29 -11.79
C ASP A 134 7.43 -5.50 -13.07
N LEU A 135 7.55 -4.17 -12.99
CA LEU A 135 7.87 -3.32 -14.15
C LEU A 135 9.31 -3.51 -14.63
N ILE A 136 9.48 -3.58 -15.95
CA ILE A 136 10.81 -3.63 -16.58
C ILE A 136 11.47 -2.25 -16.58
N GLU A 137 10.73 -1.21 -17.02
CA GLU A 137 11.24 0.16 -17.20
C GLU A 137 10.63 1.14 -16.18
N TRP A 138 10.83 0.86 -14.89
CA TRP A 138 10.12 1.56 -13.80
C TRP A 138 10.29 3.10 -13.80
N LYS A 139 11.40 3.65 -14.31
CA LYS A 139 11.64 5.11 -14.33
C LYS A 139 10.67 5.85 -15.23
N GLN A 140 10.45 5.32 -16.44
CA GLN A 140 9.52 5.91 -17.40
C GLN A 140 8.08 5.81 -16.87
N GLU A 141 7.74 4.66 -16.30
CA GLU A 141 6.42 4.41 -15.74
C GLU A 141 6.14 5.24 -14.49
N LEU A 142 7.14 5.46 -13.63
CA LEU A 142 7.03 6.39 -12.51
C LEU A 142 6.78 7.83 -12.99
N SER A 143 7.46 8.26 -14.05
CA SER A 143 7.19 9.56 -14.68
C SER A 143 5.77 9.67 -15.21
N TRP A 144 5.27 8.62 -15.85
CA TRP A 144 3.91 8.60 -16.33
C TRP A 144 2.88 8.68 -15.18
N LEU A 145 3.08 7.93 -14.09
CA LEU A 145 2.20 7.98 -12.91
C LEU A 145 2.17 9.38 -12.28
N MET A 146 3.32 10.07 -12.22
CA MET A 146 3.38 11.48 -11.79
C MET A 146 2.53 12.38 -12.69
N ASP A 147 2.65 12.23 -14.01
CA ASP A 147 1.92 13.07 -14.97
C ASP A 147 0.42 12.79 -14.97
N GLN A 148 -0.01 11.59 -14.55
CA GLN A 148 -1.43 11.24 -14.37
C GLN A 148 -1.97 11.57 -12.97
N GLY A 149 -1.18 12.21 -12.10
CA GLY A 149 -1.62 12.65 -10.78
C GLY A 149 -1.83 11.52 -9.78
N PHE A 150 -1.06 10.42 -9.89
CA PHE A 150 -1.02 9.43 -8.81
C PHE A 150 -0.33 10.03 -7.59
N SER A 151 -0.93 9.83 -6.42
CA SER A 151 -0.41 10.37 -5.16
C SER A 151 0.78 9.58 -4.65
N ARG A 152 0.84 8.28 -4.96
CA ARG A 152 1.81 7.36 -4.34
C ARG A 152 2.15 6.13 -5.17
N VAL A 153 3.36 5.61 -4.97
CA VAL A 153 3.77 4.26 -5.40
C VAL A 153 4.21 3.44 -4.19
N LEU A 154 3.65 2.23 -4.05
CA LEU A 154 4.09 1.23 -3.08
C LEU A 154 5.04 0.24 -3.78
N SER A 155 6.26 0.11 -3.26
CA SER A 155 7.29 -0.72 -3.89
C SER A 155 8.24 -1.35 -2.87
N SER A 156 8.76 -2.54 -3.20
CA SER A 156 9.93 -3.17 -2.57
C SER A 156 11.24 -2.88 -3.33
N GLY A 157 11.23 -1.91 -4.24
CA GLY A 157 12.37 -1.52 -5.06
C GLY A 157 12.59 -2.38 -6.30
N VAL A 158 11.52 -2.89 -6.95
CA VAL A 158 11.62 -3.81 -8.11
C VAL A 158 12.50 -5.02 -7.76
N SER A 159 12.25 -5.58 -6.57
CA SER A 159 13.01 -6.69 -6.01
C SER A 159 12.11 -7.57 -5.17
N ARG A 160 12.37 -8.89 -5.18
CA ARG A 160 11.65 -9.87 -4.36
C ARG A 160 11.81 -9.63 -2.85
N SER A 161 12.95 -9.09 -2.45
CA SER A 161 13.24 -8.71 -1.06
C SER A 161 13.56 -7.22 -1.02
N ILE A 162 12.95 -6.54 -0.07
CA ILE A 162 13.07 -5.08 0.07
C ILE A 162 14.50 -4.67 0.44
N GLU A 163 15.25 -5.53 1.14
CA GLU A 163 16.67 -5.32 1.48
C GLU A 163 17.51 -5.09 0.22
N ASN A 164 17.30 -5.91 -0.81
CA ASN A 164 17.99 -5.78 -2.09
C ASN A 164 17.46 -4.60 -2.92
N GLY A 165 16.22 -4.16 -2.67
CA GLY A 165 15.58 -3.05 -3.37
C GLY A 165 15.87 -1.67 -2.77
N ILE A 166 16.55 -1.57 -1.63
CA ILE A 166 16.91 -0.29 -0.99
C ILE A 166 17.56 0.71 -1.96
N PRO A 167 18.57 0.32 -2.80
CA PRO A 167 19.17 1.25 -3.76
C PRO A 167 18.16 1.79 -4.78
N ASN A 168 17.27 0.93 -5.28
CA ASN A 168 16.23 1.33 -6.23
C ASN A 168 15.19 2.25 -5.58
N LEU A 169 14.80 1.99 -4.34
CA LEU A 169 13.91 2.89 -3.58
C LEU A 169 14.53 4.29 -3.40
N ALA A 170 15.83 4.37 -3.11
CA ALA A 170 16.55 5.64 -3.03
C ALA A 170 16.55 6.37 -4.39
N GLU A 171 16.73 5.64 -5.49
CA GLU A 171 16.68 6.19 -6.84
C GLU A 171 15.27 6.66 -7.23
N MET A 172 14.24 5.88 -6.90
CA MET A 172 12.83 6.28 -7.07
C MET A 172 12.54 7.56 -6.30
N LYS A 173 12.99 7.66 -5.05
CA LYS A 173 12.78 8.85 -4.22
C LYS A 173 13.42 10.09 -4.86
N LYS A 174 14.63 9.94 -5.40
CA LYS A 174 15.33 11.01 -6.13
C LYS A 174 14.60 11.39 -7.42
N HIS A 175 14.16 10.41 -8.20
CA HIS A 175 13.45 10.61 -9.48
C HIS A 175 12.08 11.27 -9.28
N ALA A 176 11.33 10.84 -8.26
CA ALA A 176 10.03 11.39 -7.90
C ALA A 176 10.13 12.88 -7.50
N SER A 177 11.24 13.30 -6.88
CA SER A 177 11.51 14.70 -6.55
C SER A 177 10.35 15.40 -5.79
N GLY A 178 9.62 14.64 -4.97
CA GLY A 178 8.47 15.13 -4.20
C GLY A 178 7.16 15.32 -4.98
N LYS A 179 7.11 14.95 -6.26
CA LYS A 179 5.87 15.00 -7.07
C LYS A 179 4.93 13.83 -6.82
N ILE A 180 5.47 12.69 -6.40
CA ILE A 180 4.73 11.48 -6.01
C ILE A 180 5.40 10.89 -4.76
N GLU A 181 4.58 10.38 -3.85
CA GLU A 181 5.05 9.76 -2.61
C GLU A 181 5.65 8.37 -2.92
N ILE A 182 6.89 8.12 -2.48
CA ILE A 182 7.50 6.80 -2.56
C ILE A 182 7.33 6.10 -1.21
N MET A 183 6.46 5.08 -1.20
CA MET A 183 6.14 4.27 -0.03
C MET A 183 6.85 2.92 -0.10
N ALA A 184 7.73 2.65 0.85
CA ALA A 184 8.45 1.38 0.91
C ALA A 184 7.60 0.32 1.61
N GLY A 185 7.44 -0.85 0.99
CA GLY A 185 6.70 -1.97 1.56
C GLY A 185 6.97 -3.30 0.86
N GLY A 186 6.40 -4.39 1.37
CA GLY A 186 6.67 -5.74 0.87
C GLY A 186 7.83 -6.43 1.59
N GLY A 187 7.66 -6.74 2.88
CA GLY A 187 8.65 -7.46 3.69
C GLY A 187 9.30 -6.65 4.82
N ILE A 188 8.76 -5.47 5.14
CA ILE A 188 9.23 -4.65 6.27
C ILE A 188 9.21 -5.46 7.58
N ASN A 189 10.33 -5.44 8.29
CA ASN A 189 10.51 -6.08 9.58
C ASN A 189 11.55 -5.32 10.44
N LEU A 190 11.73 -5.74 11.70
CA LEU A 190 12.60 -5.04 12.65
C LEU A 190 14.08 -5.05 12.25
N ALA A 191 14.51 -6.03 11.45
CA ALA A 191 15.90 -6.11 10.99
C ALA A 191 16.19 -5.16 9.82
N ASN A 192 15.20 -4.90 8.95
CA ASN A 192 15.41 -4.10 7.73
C ASN A 192 14.90 -2.65 7.82
N ILE A 193 14.01 -2.31 8.76
CA ILE A 193 13.40 -0.97 8.83
C ILE A 193 14.44 0.15 9.02
N GLY A 194 15.42 -0.03 9.90
CA GLY A 194 16.49 0.95 10.11
C GLY A 194 17.33 1.20 8.85
N PRO A 195 17.89 0.16 8.20
CA PRO A 195 18.56 0.29 6.92
C PRO A 195 17.72 0.97 5.81
N ILE A 196 16.43 0.66 5.72
CA ILE A 196 15.52 1.27 4.73
C ILE A 196 15.39 2.77 5.00
N LEU A 197 15.06 3.16 6.23
CA LEU A 197 14.89 4.57 6.59
C LEU A 197 16.18 5.37 6.39
N LYS A 198 17.34 4.77 6.71
CA LYS A 198 18.64 5.41 6.55
C LYS A 198 19.05 5.64 5.10
N ASN A 199 18.87 4.62 4.26
CA ASN A 199 19.49 4.58 2.94
C ASN A 199 18.50 4.91 1.81
N ALA A 200 17.25 4.45 1.90
CA ALA A 200 16.21 4.76 0.91
C ALA A 200 15.50 6.09 1.21
N LYS A 201 15.35 6.44 2.50
CA LYS A 201 14.62 7.64 2.97
C LYS A 201 13.26 7.80 2.27
N PRO A 202 12.40 6.76 2.30
CA PRO A 202 11.10 6.83 1.65
C PRO A 202 10.23 7.90 2.33
N ASP A 203 9.21 8.38 1.62
CA ASP A 203 8.23 9.30 2.20
C ASP A 203 7.28 8.60 3.17
N ALA A 204 7.05 7.30 2.94
CA ALA A 204 6.21 6.47 3.79
C ALA A 204 6.69 5.02 3.90
N ILE A 205 6.22 4.35 4.94
CA ILE A 205 6.41 2.93 5.19
C ILE A 205 5.06 2.24 5.23
N HIS A 206 4.96 1.10 4.55
CA HIS A 206 3.80 0.22 4.54
C HIS A 206 4.15 -1.15 5.13
N PHE A 207 3.38 -1.61 6.13
CA PHE A 207 3.50 -2.96 6.66
C PHE A 207 2.16 -3.49 7.20
N SER A 208 2.06 -4.80 7.43
CA SER A 208 0.85 -5.44 8.00
C SER A 208 0.91 -5.70 9.50
N GLY A 209 2.11 -5.77 10.09
CA GLY A 209 2.26 -6.09 11.51
C GLY A 209 1.77 -7.50 11.88
N THR A 210 1.71 -8.42 10.92
CA THR A 210 1.14 -9.77 11.12
C THR A 210 2.18 -10.84 11.44
N ALA A 211 1.72 -11.95 12.01
CA ALA A 211 2.45 -13.20 12.19
C ALA A 211 1.66 -14.36 11.57
N LYS A 212 2.37 -15.32 10.97
CA LYS A 212 1.74 -16.53 10.41
C LYS A 212 1.35 -17.47 11.56
N LYS A 213 0.08 -17.81 11.65
CA LYS A 213 -0.47 -18.71 12.67
C LYS A 213 -1.40 -19.73 12.03
N SER A 214 -1.37 -20.97 12.52
CA SER A 214 -2.40 -21.96 12.21
C SER A 214 -3.67 -21.60 12.98
N VAL A 215 -4.80 -21.51 12.27
CA VAL A 215 -6.11 -21.17 12.83
C VAL A 215 -7.00 -22.39 12.73
N ASP A 216 -7.76 -22.66 13.80
CA ASP A 216 -8.65 -23.82 13.95
C ASP A 216 -7.96 -25.15 13.63
N PRO A 217 -6.90 -25.53 14.36
CA PRO A 217 -6.05 -26.67 14.03
C PRO A 217 -6.80 -28.01 13.97
N ASP A 218 -7.91 -28.13 14.70
CA ASP A 218 -8.74 -29.33 14.75
C ASP A 218 -9.87 -29.33 13.70
N SER A 219 -10.00 -28.27 12.90
CA SER A 219 -11.00 -28.15 11.85
C SER A 219 -10.50 -28.75 10.52
N LEU A 220 -11.42 -29.36 9.76
CA LEU A 220 -11.16 -29.75 8.37
C LEU A 220 -10.88 -28.55 7.44
N PHE A 221 -11.18 -27.33 7.91
CA PHE A 221 -10.90 -26.06 7.24
C PHE A 221 -9.73 -25.30 7.90
N SER A 222 -8.86 -26.00 8.63
CA SER A 222 -7.64 -25.44 9.20
C SER A 222 -6.78 -24.80 8.11
N GLU A 223 -6.26 -23.60 8.38
CA GLU A 223 -5.44 -22.85 7.45
C GLU A 223 -4.41 -21.98 8.18
N ASN A 224 -3.29 -21.73 7.52
CA ASN A 224 -2.32 -20.76 7.99
C ASN A 224 -2.73 -19.35 7.55
N ARG A 225 -3.03 -18.50 8.54
CA ARG A 225 -3.42 -17.11 8.33
C ARG A 225 -2.35 -16.13 8.79
N LEU A 226 -2.33 -14.95 8.17
CA LEU A 226 -1.60 -13.79 8.65
C LEU A 226 -2.47 -13.08 9.68
N VAL A 227 -2.25 -13.41 10.95
CA VAL A 227 -2.99 -12.82 12.07
C VAL A 227 -2.26 -11.59 12.57
N PHE A 228 -2.99 -10.54 12.90
CA PHE A 228 -2.42 -9.31 13.45
C PHE A 228 -1.63 -9.61 14.74
N ASP A 229 -0.50 -8.94 14.91
CA ASP A 229 0.36 -9.03 16.08
C ASP A 229 0.66 -7.62 16.59
N SER A 230 -0.09 -7.21 17.61
CA SER A 230 0.00 -5.87 18.20
C SER A 230 1.39 -5.53 18.73
N SER A 231 2.12 -6.52 19.27
CA SER A 231 3.49 -6.35 19.77
C SER A 231 4.45 -6.08 18.61
N LYS A 232 4.33 -6.84 17.52
CA LYS A 232 5.12 -6.63 16.31
C LYS A 232 4.82 -5.28 15.67
N ALA A 233 3.54 -4.93 15.49
CA ALA A 233 3.12 -3.66 14.92
C ALA A 233 3.63 -2.47 15.74
N SER A 234 3.50 -2.52 17.06
CA SER A 234 3.98 -1.47 17.97
C SER A 234 5.50 -1.29 17.90
N LYS A 235 6.28 -2.38 17.86
CA LYS A 235 7.74 -2.30 17.74
C LYS A 235 8.19 -1.72 16.41
N LEU A 236 7.51 -2.08 15.31
CA LEU A 236 7.79 -1.51 13.99
C LEU A 236 7.49 -0.03 13.94
N LEU A 237 6.32 0.36 14.46
CA LEU A 237 5.91 1.76 14.57
C LEU A 237 6.91 2.57 15.39
N GLN A 238 7.31 2.07 16.56
CA GLN A 238 8.31 2.71 17.40
C GLN A 238 9.67 2.81 16.70
N SER A 239 10.08 1.79 15.95
CA SER A 239 11.33 1.82 15.19
C SER A 239 11.30 2.89 14.10
N CYS A 240 10.15 3.10 13.44
CA CYS A 240 9.98 4.19 12.48
C CYS A 240 10.04 5.55 13.17
N ARG A 241 9.31 5.71 14.28
CA ARG A 241 9.23 6.98 15.04
C ARG A 241 10.54 7.39 15.68
N ASN A 242 11.33 6.44 16.19
CA ASN A 242 12.63 6.72 16.80
C ASN A 242 13.71 7.10 15.79
N PHE A 243 13.49 6.83 14.49
CA PHE A 243 14.43 7.19 13.43
C PHE A 243 14.24 8.64 12.96
N MET A 244 13.08 9.24 13.25
CA MET A 244 12.71 10.61 12.88
C MET A 244 13.15 11.61 13.95
#